data_AF-A0AAN4ZL68-F1
#
_entry.id   AF-A0AAN4ZL68-F1
#
_cell.length_a   1.000
_cell.length_b   1.000
_cell.length_c   1.000
_cell.angle_alpha   90.00
_cell.angle_beta   90.00
_cell.angle_gamma   90.00
#
_symmetry.space_group_name_H-M   'P 1'
#
loop_
_entity.id
_entity.type
_entity.pdbx_description
1 polymer ?
#
loop_
_entity_poly.entity_id
_entity_poly.type
_entity_poly.pdbx_seq_one_letter_code
_entity_poly.pdbx_strand_id
1 'polypeptide(L)'
;EPDQLLPVPDNVDNVDTTVPPQSAEHYLAQVIASRRSCPLVVRSEVKRKVPPPASGPPEDGIFDAPAAFSRSAAAAPARSQFAPSEEWVQAKVATFCANRDQLMSQSEQLPKTEMQWPAMSDSQEAK
;
A
#
# COMPACT_ATOMS: atom_id res chain seq x y z
N GLU A 1 4.92 25.13 -7.36
CA GLU A 1 5.65 26.00 -6.42
C GLU A 1 4.81 26.19 -5.16
N PRO A 2 5.38 26.44 -3.97
CA PRO A 2 4.55 26.84 -2.85
C PRO A 2 3.87 28.19 -3.20
N ASP A 3 2.55 28.26 -3.01
CA ASP A 3 1.73 29.46 -3.26
C ASP A 3 2.15 30.60 -2.32
N GLN A 4 3.15 31.38 -2.71
CA GLN A 4 3.62 32.54 -1.96
C GLN A 4 2.79 33.77 -2.33
N LEU A 5 1.83 34.10 -1.47
CA LEU A 5 0.87 35.20 -1.69
C LEU A 5 1.46 36.59 -1.44
N LEU A 6 2.57 36.69 -0.69
CA LEU A 6 3.18 37.96 -0.31
C LEU A 6 4.68 38.00 -0.67
N PRO A 7 5.21 39.17 -1.04
CA PRO A 7 6.65 39.34 -1.30
C PRO A 7 7.50 38.98 -0.08
N VAL A 8 8.64 38.34 -0.32
CA VAL A 8 9.64 38.04 0.72
C VAL A 8 10.58 39.23 0.86
N PRO A 9 10.80 39.75 2.08
CA PRO A 9 11.80 40.79 2.31
C PRO A 9 13.23 40.28 2.09
N ASP A 10 14.11 41.12 1.53
CA ASP A 10 15.48 40.72 1.18
C ASP A 10 16.41 40.46 2.39
N ASN A 11 16.09 41.01 3.56
CA ASN A 11 16.96 41.03 4.74
C ASN A 11 16.39 40.24 5.92
N VAL A 12 16.01 38.99 5.71
CA VAL A 12 15.39 38.14 6.76
C VAL A 12 16.39 37.66 7.83
N ASP A 13 17.69 37.56 7.53
CA ASP A 13 18.66 36.91 8.42
C ASP A 13 19.23 37.80 9.54
N ASN A 14 19.05 39.12 9.44
CA ASN A 14 19.62 40.11 10.39
C ASN A 14 18.56 40.88 11.19
N VAL A 15 17.33 40.38 11.25
CA VAL A 15 16.20 41.09 11.89
C VAL A 15 16.21 40.83 13.39
N ASP A 16 16.19 41.90 14.18
CA ASP A 16 16.01 41.81 15.63
C ASP A 16 14.58 41.39 15.95
N THR A 17 14.42 40.22 16.56
CA THR A 17 13.12 39.64 16.91
C THR A 17 12.57 40.12 18.25
N THR A 18 13.33 40.93 19.00
CA THR A 18 12.97 41.39 20.34
C THR A 18 12.28 42.74 20.37
N VAL A 19 12.36 43.50 19.26
CA VAL A 19 11.74 44.82 19.10
C VAL A 19 10.38 44.67 18.42
N PRO A 20 9.36 45.48 18.80
CA PRO A 20 8.09 45.48 18.09
C PRO A 20 8.26 45.95 16.63
N PRO A 21 7.59 45.30 15.67
CA PRO A 21 7.74 45.62 14.26
C PRO A 21 7.17 47.01 13.95
N GLN A 22 7.92 47.77 13.15
CA GLN A 22 7.54 49.13 12.75
C GLN A 22 6.79 49.20 11.40
N SER A 23 6.76 48.10 10.64
CA SER A 23 6.06 47.99 9.36
C SER A 23 5.62 46.55 9.08
N ALA A 24 4.73 46.37 8.10
CA ALA A 24 4.29 45.06 7.66
C ALA A 24 5.46 44.22 7.09
N GLU A 25 6.36 44.84 6.33
CA GLU A 25 7.55 44.18 5.78
C GLU A 25 8.51 43.75 6.89
N HIS A 26 8.71 44.60 7.91
CA HIS A 26 9.54 44.28 9.07
C HIS A 26 8.96 43.10 9.86
N TYR A 27 7.63 43.06 10.01
CA TYR A 27 6.94 41.93 10.64
C TYR A 27 7.11 40.64 9.84
N LEU A 28 6.95 40.69 8.51
CA LEU A 28 7.19 39.51 7.65
C LEU A 28 8.63 39.02 7.79
N ALA A 29 9.60 39.93 7.83
CA ALA A 29 11.00 39.57 8.00
C ALA A 29 11.26 38.89 9.36
N GLN A 30 10.69 39.43 10.43
CA GLN A 30 10.77 38.87 11.79
C GLN A 30 10.13 37.47 11.90
N VAL A 31 8.97 37.27 11.29
CA VAL A 31 8.27 35.96 11.27
C VAL A 31 9.05 34.93 10.46
N ILE A 32 9.59 35.31 9.30
CA ILE A 32 10.40 34.42 8.47
C ILE A 32 11.70 34.04 9.20
N ALA A 33 12.37 35.00 9.85
CA ALA A 33 13.54 34.77 10.68
C ALA A 33 13.23 33.81 11.84
N SER A 34 12.14 34.07 12.57
CA SER A 34 11.70 33.22 13.67
C SER A 34 11.37 31.80 13.21
N ARG A 35 10.68 31.64 12.07
CA ARG A 35 10.37 30.32 11.50
C ARG A 35 11.62 29.52 11.15
N ARG A 36 12.68 30.14 10.64
CA ARG A 36 13.96 29.47 10.34
C ARG A 36 14.63 28.90 11.59
N SER A 37 14.41 29.53 12.75
CA SER A 37 14.89 29.03 14.05
C SER A 37 14.04 27.92 14.65
N CYS A 38 12.82 27.70 14.12
CA CYS A 38 11.89 26.67 14.60
C CYS A 38 12.08 25.35 13.84
N PRO A 39 11.89 24.19 14.51
CA PRO A 39 11.89 22.89 13.83
C PRO A 39 10.75 22.80 12.82
N LEU A 40 11.02 22.27 11.62
CA LEU A 40 10.03 22.11 10.55
C LEU A 40 8.95 21.08 10.90
N VAL A 41 9.33 20.04 11.66
CA VAL A 41 8.45 18.96 12.09
C VAL A 41 8.67 18.73 13.59
N VAL A 42 7.60 18.78 14.37
CA VAL A 42 7.61 18.44 15.79
C VAL A 42 6.75 17.19 15.99
N ARG A 43 7.35 16.12 16.51
CA ARG A 43 6.60 14.94 16.97
C ARG A 43 6.40 15.06 18.48
N SER A 44 5.15 15.20 18.92
CA SER A 44 4.82 15.20 20.34
C SER A 44 4.34 13.82 20.77
N GLU A 45 5.12 13.13 21.60
CA GLU A 45 4.62 11.96 22.32
C GLU A 45 3.71 12.45 23.45
N VAL A 46 2.40 12.27 23.27
CA VAL A 46 1.41 12.65 24.28
C VAL A 46 1.52 11.66 25.45
N LYS A 47 2.28 12.01 26.49
CA LYS A 47 2.25 11.33 27.81
C LYS A 47 0.97 11.66 28.59
N ARG A 48 -0.16 11.88 27.93
CA ARG A 48 -1.43 11.70 28.64
C ARG A 48 -1.49 10.22 28.92
N LYS A 49 -1.88 9.86 30.14
CA LYS A 49 -2.27 8.51 30.49
C LYS A 49 -3.56 8.23 29.71
N VAL A 50 -3.41 8.04 28.40
CA VAL A 50 -4.45 7.51 27.54
C VAL A 50 -4.73 6.15 28.17
N PRO A 51 -5.92 5.91 28.75
CA PRO A 51 -6.26 4.56 29.12
C PRO A 51 -6.01 3.70 27.88
N PRO A 52 -5.40 2.51 28.02
CA PRO A 52 -5.18 1.64 26.86
C PRO A 52 -6.49 1.64 26.06
N PRO A 53 -6.45 1.81 24.72
CA PRO A 53 -7.67 1.72 23.94
C PRO A 53 -8.34 0.45 24.42
N ALA A 54 -9.57 0.57 24.95
CA ALA A 54 -10.35 -0.58 25.37
C ALA A 54 -10.23 -1.57 24.21
N SER A 55 -9.93 -2.83 24.53
CA SER A 55 -9.72 -3.93 23.59
C SER A 55 -10.97 -4.17 22.74
N GLY A 56 -11.27 -3.20 21.90
CA GLY A 56 -12.31 -3.10 20.92
C GLY A 56 -11.62 -2.71 19.62
N PRO A 57 -12.19 -3.12 18.48
CA PRO A 57 -11.54 -2.93 17.19
C PRO A 57 -11.26 -1.45 16.96
N PRO A 58 -10.09 -1.09 16.38
CA PRO A 58 -9.84 0.28 15.98
C PRO A 58 -10.90 0.71 14.97
N GLU A 59 -11.77 1.62 15.37
CA GLU A 59 -12.68 2.36 14.50
C GLU A 59 -11.84 3.46 13.79
N ASP A 60 -10.84 3.05 13.01
CA ASP A 60 -10.06 3.95 12.16
C ASP A 60 -9.57 3.17 10.94
N GLY A 61 -10.28 3.34 9.84
CA GLY A 61 -9.83 2.99 8.48
C GLY A 61 -9.74 1.49 8.21
N ILE A 62 -10.66 0.99 7.39
CA ILE A 62 -10.44 -0.23 6.63
C ILE A 62 -9.21 0.00 5.75
N PHE A 63 -8.05 -0.45 6.21
CA PHE A 63 -6.88 -0.59 5.36
C PHE A 63 -7.17 -1.79 4.46
N ASP A 64 -7.59 -1.51 3.24
CA ASP A 64 -7.89 -2.52 2.21
C ASP A 64 -6.55 -3.11 1.71
N ALA A 65 -5.87 -3.85 2.57
CA ALA A 65 -4.76 -4.70 2.17
C ALA A 65 -5.33 -5.83 1.33
N PRO A 66 -4.79 -6.14 0.14
CA PRO A 66 -5.15 -7.36 -0.55
C PRO A 66 -4.91 -8.53 0.40
N ALA A 67 -5.89 -9.42 0.53
CA ALA A 67 -5.98 -10.54 1.47
C ALA A 67 -4.84 -11.59 1.38
N ALA A 68 -3.74 -11.28 0.69
CA ALA A 68 -2.56 -12.10 0.53
C ALA A 68 -1.53 -11.95 1.67
N PHE A 69 -1.46 -10.83 2.38
CA PHE A 69 -0.45 -10.61 3.44
C PHE A 69 -0.97 -10.63 4.88
N SER A 70 -2.29 -10.64 5.09
CA SER A 70 -2.90 -10.85 6.43
C SER A 70 -3.06 -12.34 6.77
N ARG A 71 -2.09 -13.17 6.38
CA ARG A 71 -2.03 -14.60 6.73
C ARG A 71 -0.85 -14.94 7.66
N SER A 72 -0.29 -13.93 8.31
CA SER A 72 0.89 -14.09 9.19
C SER A 72 0.69 -13.59 10.63
N ALA A 73 -0.56 -13.47 11.11
CA ALA A 73 -0.82 -13.18 12.53
C ALA A 73 -2.16 -13.67 13.10
N ALA A 74 -3.05 -14.25 12.30
CA ALA A 74 -4.12 -15.10 12.82
C ALA A 74 -3.59 -16.52 12.83
N ALA A 75 -3.60 -17.19 13.99
CA ALA A 75 -3.36 -18.62 14.08
C ALA A 75 -4.08 -19.29 12.90
N ALA A 76 -3.30 -19.89 11.99
CA ALA A 76 -3.85 -20.54 10.81
C ALA A 76 -5.01 -21.42 11.31
N PRO A 77 -6.22 -21.33 10.72
CA PRO A 77 -7.34 -22.16 11.14
C PRO A 77 -6.82 -23.60 11.19
N ALA A 78 -7.02 -24.28 12.33
CA ALA A 78 -6.57 -25.64 12.53
C ALA A 78 -6.87 -26.42 11.25
N ARG A 79 -5.81 -27.00 10.63
CA ARG A 79 -5.92 -27.67 9.32
C ARG A 79 -7.18 -28.53 9.35
N SER A 80 -8.12 -28.27 8.44
CA SER A 80 -9.31 -29.09 8.29
C SER A 80 -8.91 -30.56 8.28
N GLN A 81 -9.66 -31.42 8.96
CA GLN A 81 -9.40 -32.87 8.97
C GLN A 81 -9.41 -33.50 7.56
N PHE A 82 -9.99 -32.80 6.58
CA PHE A 82 -10.01 -33.17 5.17
C PHE A 82 -8.93 -32.47 4.33
N ALA A 83 -8.12 -31.61 4.93
CA ALA A 83 -7.04 -30.94 4.22
C ALA A 83 -5.95 -31.98 3.87
N PRO A 84 -5.49 -32.04 2.61
CA PRO A 84 -4.43 -32.95 2.23
C PRO A 84 -3.14 -32.62 2.98
N SER A 85 -2.33 -33.66 3.21
CA SER A 85 -0.98 -33.48 3.76
C SER A 85 -0.15 -32.63 2.81
N GLU A 86 0.82 -31.92 3.37
CA GLU A 86 1.67 -31.05 2.57
C GLU A 86 2.50 -31.84 1.55
N GLU A 87 3.01 -33.01 1.95
CA GLU A 87 3.70 -33.93 1.07
C GLU A 87 2.83 -34.38 -0.11
N TRP A 88 1.54 -34.66 0.13
CA TRP A 88 0.63 -35.04 -0.95
C TRP A 88 0.42 -33.88 -1.93
N VAL A 89 0.25 -32.66 -1.43
CA VAL A 89 0.13 -31.46 -2.28
C VAL A 89 1.40 -31.26 -3.11
N GLN A 90 2.58 -31.33 -2.48
CA GLN A 90 3.86 -31.18 -3.17
C GLN A 90 4.05 -32.26 -4.24
N ALA A 91 3.75 -33.52 -3.94
CA ALA A 91 3.84 -34.61 -4.89
C ALA A 91 2.88 -34.42 -6.09
N LYS A 92 1.65 -33.95 -5.85
CA LYS A 92 0.68 -33.69 -6.92
C LYS A 92 1.09 -32.50 -7.79
N VAL A 93 1.60 -31.42 -7.19
CA VAL A 93 2.13 -30.27 -7.95
C VAL A 93 3.33 -30.70 -8.79
N ALA A 94 4.27 -31.47 -8.23
CA ALA A 94 5.42 -31.98 -8.97
C ALA A 94 4.99 -32.84 -10.17
N THR A 95 4.03 -33.75 -9.97
CA THR A 95 3.48 -34.59 -11.04
C THR A 95 2.80 -33.75 -12.12
N PHE A 96 2.01 -32.75 -11.73
CA PHE A 96 1.35 -31.85 -12.66
C PHE A 96 2.35 -31.06 -13.51
N CYS A 97 3.39 -30.49 -12.87
CA CYS A 97 4.44 -29.75 -13.58
C CYS A 97 5.18 -30.65 -14.59
N ALA A 98 5.57 -31.86 -14.18
CA ALA A 98 6.22 -32.81 -15.07
C ALA A 98 5.34 -33.17 -16.28
N ASN A 99 4.05 -33.43 -16.06
CA ASN A 99 3.09 -33.73 -17.13
C ASN A 99 2.90 -32.54 -18.08
N ARG A 100 2.81 -31.32 -17.54
CA ARG A 100 2.69 -30.09 -18.32
C ARG A 100 3.93 -29.90 -19.20
N ASP A 101 5.11 -30.05 -18.62
CA ASP A 101 6.37 -29.84 -19.35
C ASP A 101 6.54 -30.91 -20.45
N GLN A 102 6.15 -32.16 -20.17
CA GLN A 102 6.09 -33.22 -21.18
C GLN A 102 5.09 -32.88 -22.30
N LEU A 103 3.87 -32.46 -21.96
CA LEU A 103 2.86 -32.06 -22.94
C LEU A 103 3.36 -30.91 -23.83
N MET A 104 4.00 -29.89 -23.22
CA MET A 104 4.56 -28.77 -23.96
C MET A 104 5.65 -29.22 -24.92
N SER A 105 6.55 -30.12 -24.50
CA SER A 105 7.61 -30.66 -25.36
C SER A 105 7.09 -31.47 -26.55
N GLN A 106 5.92 -32.11 -26.40
CA GLN A 106 5.30 -32.94 -27.43
C GLN A 106 4.28 -32.16 -28.28
N SER A 107 3.86 -30.98 -27.84
CA SER A 107 2.79 -30.20 -28.48
C SER A 107 3.05 -29.88 -29.96
N GLU A 108 4.31 -29.71 -30.36
CA GLU A 108 4.71 -29.47 -31.75
C GLU A 108 4.78 -30.75 -32.61
N GLN A 109 4.90 -31.92 -31.96
CA GLN A 109 5.04 -33.23 -32.61
C GLN A 109 3.71 -33.98 -32.69
N LEU A 110 2.71 -33.56 -31.92
CA LEU A 110 1.39 -34.17 -31.96
C LEU A 110 0.69 -33.79 -33.27
N PRO A 111 -0.01 -34.76 -33.91
CA PRO A 111 -0.77 -34.48 -35.11
C PRO A 111 -1.82 -33.42 -34.77
N LYS A 112 -1.90 -32.36 -35.59
CA LYS A 112 -2.95 -31.36 -35.49
C LYS A 112 -4.26 -32.02 -35.90
N THR A 113 -4.93 -32.66 -34.93
CA THR A 113 -6.29 -33.13 -35.12
C THR A 113 -7.16 -31.89 -35.24
N GLU A 114 -7.70 -31.65 -36.44
CA GLU A 114 -8.71 -30.63 -36.66
C GLU A 114 -10.00 -31.09 -35.98
N MET A 115 -10.08 -30.84 -34.67
CA MET A 115 -11.25 -31.11 -33.87
C MET A 115 -12.06 -29.81 -33.82
N GLN A 116 -13.24 -29.81 -34.42
CA GLN A 116 -14.18 -28.69 -34.29
C GLN A 116 -14.66 -28.65 -32.84
N TRP A 117 -14.02 -27.78 -32.05
CA TRP A 117 -14.47 -27.46 -30.71
C TRP A 117 -15.78 -26.67 -30.78
N PRO A 118 -16.76 -26.96 -29.92
CA PRO A 118 -17.93 -26.11 -29.78
C PRO A 118 -17.48 -24.66 -29.57
N ALA A 119 -18.13 -23.73 -30.28
CA ALA A 119 -17.87 -22.32 -30.09
C ALA A 119 -18.15 -21.96 -28.62
N MET A 120 -17.26 -21.19 -27.99
CA MET A 120 -17.39 -20.72 -26.60
C MET A 120 -18.45 -19.61 -26.46
N SER A 121 -19.38 -19.50 -27.41
CA SER A 121 -20.42 -18.48 -27.44
C SER A 121 -21.74 -19.12 -27.85
N ASP A 122 -22.77 -18.90 -27.04
CA ASP A 122 -24.17 -19.18 -27.36
C ASP A 122 -24.72 -18.20 -28.42
N SER A 123 -23.90 -17.78 -29.38
CA SER A 123 -24.35 -16.91 -30.47
C SER A 123 -24.97 -17.75 -31.58
N GLN A 124 -26.07 -18.42 -31.22
CA GLN A 124 -27.17 -18.63 -32.14
C GLN A 124 -27.86 -17.27 -32.33
N GLU A 125 -27.30 -16.38 -33.16
CA GLU A 125 -28.10 -15.31 -33.74
C GLU A 125 -28.79 -15.88 -34.97
N ALA A 126 -30.08 -16.12 -34.80
CA ALA A 126 -31.04 -16.43 -35.85
C ALA A 126 -30.90 -15.45 -37.02
N LYS A 127 -30.79 -15.99 -38.24
CA LYS A 127 -31.35 -15.37 -39.44
C LYS A 127 -31.63 -16.40 -40.52
#